data_AF-A0A8H9L9I7-F1
#
_entry.id   AF-A0A8H9L9I7-F1
#
_cell.length_a   1.000
_cell.length_b   1.000
_cell.length_c   1.000
_cell.angle_alpha   90.00
_cell.angle_beta   90.00
_cell.angle_gamma   90.00
#
_symmetry.space_group_name_H-M   'P 1'
#
loop_
_entity.id
_entity.type
_entity.pdbx_description
1 polymer ?
#
loop_
_entity_poly.entity_id
_entity_poly.type
_entity_poly.pdbx_seq_one_letter_code
_entity_poly.pdbx_strand_id
1 'polypeptide(L)' 'MTGAGTGPVSSRSTSRTFYGDDVLGDRPIKVRFVVTRVGRDEARFEQAFSADGGATWETNWVVVDKRVRR' A
#
# COMPACT_ATOMS: atom_id res chain seq x y z
N MET A 1 -31.89 -5.78 32.39
CA MET A 1 -31.15 -6.51 31.35
C MET A 1 -30.46 -5.47 30.46
N THR A 2 -29.15 -5.34 30.55
CA THR A 2 -28.35 -4.41 29.76
C THR A 2 -27.83 -5.13 28.52
N GLY A 3 -28.43 -4.87 27.36
CA GLY A 3 -27.98 -5.40 26.06
C GLY A 3 -26.86 -4.53 25.49
N ALA A 4 -25.72 -5.17 25.22
CA ALA A 4 -24.48 -4.56 24.76
C ALA A 4 -24.61 -3.83 23.42
N GLY A 5 -23.94 -2.68 23.31
CA GLY A 5 -23.79 -1.96 22.06
C GLY A 5 -22.77 -2.62 21.14
N THR A 6 -23.19 -3.03 19.96
CA THR A 6 -22.30 -3.20 18.79
C THR A 6 -22.35 -1.92 17.98
N GLY A 7 -21.47 -0.98 18.33
CA GLY A 7 -21.15 0.13 17.42
C GLY A 7 -20.44 -0.42 16.17
N PRO A 8 -20.64 0.18 14.98
CA PRO A 8 -20.00 -0.31 13.76
C PRO A 8 -18.48 -0.16 13.87
N VAL A 9 -17.75 -1.26 13.69
CA VAL A 9 -16.29 -1.22 13.49
C VAL A 9 -16.05 -0.59 12.12
N SER A 10 -15.83 0.73 12.10
CA SER A 10 -15.40 1.40 10.89
C SER A 10 -13.95 0.97 10.59
N SER A 11 -13.76 -0.07 9.78
CA SER A 11 -12.44 -0.42 9.24
C SER A 11 -12.07 0.57 8.13
N ARG A 12 -11.82 1.83 8.50
CA ARG A 12 -11.24 2.79 7.55
C ARG A 12 -9.81 2.35 7.25
N SER A 13 -9.62 1.78 6.06
CA SER A 13 -8.28 1.62 5.50
C SER A 13 -7.75 2.99 5.10
N THR A 14 -6.49 3.26 5.43
CA THR A 14 -5.82 4.51 5.06
C THR A 14 -4.69 4.19 4.11
N SER A 15 -4.67 4.84 2.95
CA SER A 15 -3.64 4.65 1.93
C SER A 15 -2.80 5.91 1.74
N ARG A 16 -1.51 5.73 1.46
CA ARG A 16 -0.58 6.79 1.10
C ARG A 16 0.25 6.34 -0.09
N THR A 17 0.39 7.24 -1.06
CA THR A 17 1.17 7.01 -2.28
C THR A 17 2.41 7.89 -2.28
N PHE A 18 3.53 7.30 -2.67
CA PHE A 18 4.83 7.94 -2.83
C PHE A 18 5.30 7.72 -4.27
N TYR A 19 5.99 8.72 -4.82
CA TYR A 19 6.55 8.68 -6.16
C TYR A 19 8.05 8.98 -6.10
N GLY A 20 8.80 8.36 -6.99
CA GLY A 20 10.22 8.60 -7.17
C GLY A 20 10.65 8.38 -8.61
N ASP A 21 11.84 8.87 -8.93
CA ASP A 21 12.49 8.68 -10.21
C ASP A 21 13.65 7.70 -10.01
N ASP A 22 13.83 6.78 -10.95
CA ASP A 22 14.90 5.78 -10.91
C ASP A 22 15.38 5.45 -12.33
N VAL A 23 16.42 4.63 -12.46
CA VAL A 23 16.94 4.15 -13.74
C VAL A 23 17.02 2.62 -13.71
N LEU A 24 16.33 1.97 -14.64
CA LEU A 24 16.39 0.52 -14.83
C LEU A 24 17.31 0.20 -16.03
N GLY A 25 18.57 -0.11 -15.72
CA GLY A 25 19.62 -0.23 -16.73
C GLY A 25 20.05 1.15 -17.23
N ASP A 26 19.72 1.47 -18.46
CA ASP A 26 19.92 2.78 -19.11
C ASP A 26 18.61 3.56 -19.31
N ARG A 27 17.46 3.01 -18.89
CA ARG A 27 16.14 3.61 -19.10
C ARG A 27 15.66 4.34 -17.85
N PRO A 28 15.37 5.65 -17.92
CA PRO A 28 14.72 6.35 -16.83
C PRO A 28 13.29 5.80 -16.64
N ILE A 29 12.91 5.57 -15.40
CA ILE A 29 11.58 5.08 -15.01
C ILE A 29 11.01 5.94 -13.88
N LYS A 30 9.70 5.91 -13.72
CA LYS A 30 9.03 6.35 -12.49
C LYS A 30 8.75 5.15 -11.60
N VAL A 31 8.89 5.34 -10.29
CA VAL A 31 8.55 4.35 -9.26
C VAL A 31 7.40 4.89 -8.43
N ARG A 32 6.44 4.03 -8.10
CA ARG A 32 5.32 4.33 -7.21
C ARG A 32 5.27 3.30 -6.09
N PHE A 33 5.21 3.78 -4.85
CA PHE A 33 4.93 2.95 -3.68
C PHE A 33 3.58 3.32 -3.09
N VAL A 34 2.72 2.31 -2.88
CA VAL A 34 1.43 2.48 -2.20
C VAL A 34 1.49 1.72 -0.88
N VAL A 35 1.25 2.44 0.21
CA VAL A 35 1.19 1.87 1.57
C VAL A 35 -0.24 1.97 2.05
N THR A 36 -0.88 0.83 2.26
CA THR A 36 -2.26 0.76 2.73
C THR A 36 -2.31 0.07 4.09
N ARG A 37 -2.78 0.79 5.11
CA ARG A 37 -3.15 0.17 6.38
C ARG A 37 -4.49 -0.55 6.19
N VAL A 38 -4.45 -1.87 6.21
CA VAL A 38 -5.64 -2.72 6.02
C VAL A 38 -6.41 -2.87 7.34
N GLY A 39 -5.69 -2.93 8.47
CA GLY A 39 -6.27 -3.03 9.80
C GLY A 39 -5.34 -2.59 10.92
N ARG A 40 -5.68 -2.94 12.17
CA ARG A 40 -4.86 -2.58 13.34
C ARG A 40 -3.46 -3.19 13.27
N ASP A 41 -3.40 -4.45 12.85
CA ASP A 41 -2.22 -5.31 12.91
C ASP A 41 -1.77 -5.78 11.51
N GLU A 42 -2.29 -5.20 10.41
CA GLU A 42 -1.95 -5.57 9.02
C GLU A 42 -1.76 -4.34 8.11
N ALA A 43 -0.73 -4.39 7.26
CA ALA A 43 -0.44 -3.41 6.22
C ALA A 43 -0.10 -4.09 4.89
N ARG A 44 -0.48 -3.46 3.78
CA ARG A 44 -0.16 -3.88 2.42
C ARG A 44 0.72 -2.85 1.74
N PHE A 45 1.77 -3.33 1.09
CA PHE A 45 2.73 -2.53 0.34
C PHE A 45 2.70 -2.98 -1.12
N GLU A 46 2.66 -2.02 -2.03
CA GLU A 46 2.75 -2.27 -3.47
C GLU A 46 3.81 -1.37 -4.07
N GLN A 47 4.67 -1.94 -4.92
CA GLN A 47 5.57 -1.20 -5.80
C GLN A 47 5.12 -1.36 -7.24
N ALA A 48 5.12 -0.27 -7.98
CA ALA A 48 4.93 -0.28 -9.42
C ALA A 48 5.98 0.56 -10.14
N PHE A 49 6.35 0.15 -11.35
CA PHE A 49 7.21 0.92 -12.25
C PHE A 49 6.40 1.45 -13.43
N SER A 50 6.87 2.56 -13.98
CA SER A 50 6.35 3.14 -15.22
C SER A 50 7.52 3.50 -16.14
N ALA A 51 7.45 2.99 -17.37
CA ALA A 51 8.42 3.28 -18.42
C ALA A 51 8.00 4.46 -19.32
N ASP A 52 6.79 4.99 -19.14
CA ASP A 52 6.17 6.02 -19.99
C ASP A 52 5.90 7.33 -19.23
N GLY A 53 6.68 7.61 -18.20
CA GLY A 53 6.58 8.86 -17.43
C GLY A 53 5.40 8.93 -16.48
N GLY A 54 4.78 7.79 -16.15
CA GLY A 54 3.67 7.67 -15.21
C GLY A 54 2.29 7.53 -15.84
N ALA A 55 2.20 7.36 -17.17
CA ALA A 55 0.93 7.16 -17.86
C ALA A 55 0.36 5.75 -17.62
N THR A 56 1.22 4.74 -17.63
CA THR A 56 0.89 3.36 -17.24
C THR A 56 1.81 2.87 -16.12
N TRP A 57 1.31 1.94 -15.30
CA TRP A 57 2.01 1.43 -14.13
C TRP A 57 1.92 -0.09 -14.07
N GLU A 58 3.06 -0.76 -13.98
CA GLU A 58 3.16 -2.20 -13.77
C GLU A 58 3.51 -2.49 -12.31
N THR A 59 2.57 -3.06 -11.56
CA THR A 59 2.85 -3.54 -10.19
C THR A 59 3.73 -4.77 -10.27
N ASN A 60 4.96 -4.65 -9.79
CA ASN A 60 5.95 -5.72 -9.84
C ASN A 60 6.19 -6.39 -8.48
N TRP A 61 5.72 -5.78 -7.39
CA TRP A 61 5.90 -6.31 -6.04
C TRP A 61 4.74 -5.97 -5.12
N VAL A 62 4.28 -6.97 -4.38
CA VAL A 62 3.22 -6.85 -3.37
C VAL A 62 3.63 -7.64 -2.13
N VAL A 63 3.56 -6.99 -0.97
CA VAL A 63 3.75 -7.65 0.34
C VAL A 63 2.67 -7.25 1.32
N VAL A 64 2.30 -8.21 2.16
CA VAL A 64 1.39 -8.02 3.29
C VAL A 64 2.13 -8.36 4.57
N ASP A 65 2.28 -7.36 5.42
CA ASP A 65 2.89 -7.51 6.73
C ASP A 65 1.83 -7.66 7.81
N LYS A 66 2.10 -8.57 8.75
CA LYS A 66 1.30 -8.73 9.97
C LYS A 66 2.17 -8.46 11.20
N ARG A 67 1.65 -7.65 12.12
CA ARG A 67 2.30 -7.39 13.41
C ARG A 67 2.31 -8.68 14.23
N VAL A 68 3.51 -9.20 14.52
CA VAL A 68 3.70 -10.28 15.50
C VAL A 68 3.76 -9.67 16.90
N ARG A 69 3.04 -10.27 17.85
CA ARG A 69 3.14 -9.94 19.28
C ARG A 69 4.19 -10.86 19.89
N ARG A 70 5.17 -10.28 20.58
CA ARG A 70 6.14 -11.00 21.41
C ARG A 70 5.76 -10.85 22.87
#